data_AF-A0A3L6LYA2-F1
#
_entry.id   AF-A0A3L6LYA2-F1
#
_cell.length_a   1.000
_cell.length_b   1.000
_cell.length_c   1.000
_cell.angle_alpha   90.00
_cell.angle_beta   90.00
_cell.angle_gamma   90.00
#
_symmetry.space_group_name_H-M   'P 1'
#
loop_
_entity.id
_entity.type
_entity.pdbx_description
1 polymer ?
#
loop_
_entity_poly.entity_id
_entity_poly.type
_entity_poly.pdbx_seq_one_letter_code
_entity_poly.pdbx_strand_id
1 'polypeptide(L)' 'MNQLEVLRENATKLCAEHGVTIQPYGKVWWLIGNGINRVVAELAGLCRSDLQPLVVAER' A
#
# COMPACT_ATOMS: atom_id res chain seq x y z
N MET A 1 -11.03 18.84 6.07
CA MET A 1 -10.25 17.63 5.80
C MET A 1 -9.00 18.04 5.03
N ASN A 2 -7.82 17.68 5.50
CA ASN A 2 -6.57 18.05 4.84
C ASN A 2 -6.39 17.21 3.55
N GLN A 3 -5.81 17.77 2.49
CA GLN A 3 -5.58 17.06 1.22
C GLN A 3 -4.78 15.77 1.42
N LEU A 4 -3.83 15.77 2.36
CA LEU A 4 -3.05 14.58 2.71
C LEU A 4 -3.92 13.44 3.27
N GLU A 5 -4.93 13.76 4.08
CA GLU A 5 -5.83 12.77 4.65
C GLU A 5 -6.76 12.16 3.59
N VAL A 6 -7.22 12.98 2.64
CA VAL A 6 -7.98 12.50 1.48
C VAL A 6 -7.17 11.50 0.67
N LEU A 7 -5.89 11.80 0.42
CA LEU A 7 -4.99 10.90 -0.31
C LEU A 7 -4.74 9.58 0.45
N ARG A 8 -4.56 9.64 1.78
CA ARG A 8 -4.43 8.44 2.62
C ARG A 8 -5.69 7.58 2.62
N GLU A 9 -6.86 8.20 2.68
CA GLU A 9 -8.14 7.48 2.62
C GLU A 9 -8.32 6.79 1.26
N ASN A 10 -8.01 7.48 0.17
CA ASN A 10 -8.05 6.91 -1.18
C ASN A 10 -7.08 5.73 -1.32
N ALA A 11 -5.85 5.86 -0.81
CA ALA A 11 -4.88 4.77 -0.80
C ALA A 11 -5.34 3.57 0.04
N THR A 12 -5.99 3.83 1.18
CA THR A 12 -6.58 2.79 2.03
C THR A 12 -7.67 2.02 1.30
N LYS A 13 -8.59 2.72 0.63
CA LYS A 13 -9.63 2.09 -0.21
C LYS A 13 -9.00 1.26 -1.32
N LEU A 14 -8.01 1.80 -2.01
CA LEU A 14 -7.30 1.12 -3.09
C LEU A 14 -6.64 -0.19 -2.62
N CYS A 15 -5.99 -0.18 -1.46
CA CYS A 15 -5.38 -1.37 -0.86
C CYS A 15 -6.44 -2.42 -0.54
N ALA A 16 -7.55 -2.01 0.09
CA ALA A 16 -8.67 -2.91 0.40
C ALA A 16 -9.28 -3.54 -0.87
N GLU A 17 -9.47 -2.75 -1.93
CA GLU A 17 -9.97 -3.24 -3.24
C GLU A 17 -9.05 -4.28 -3.88
N HIS A 18 -7.74 -4.23 -3.62
CA HIS A 18 -6.75 -5.17 -4.17
C HIS A 18 -6.43 -6.33 -3.22
N GLY A 19 -7.14 -6.47 -2.10
CA GLY A 19 -6.89 -7.52 -1.10
C GLY A 19 -5.58 -7.33 -0.33
N VAL A 20 -5.14 -6.07 -0.20
CA VAL A 20 -3.90 -5.67 0.49
C VAL A 20 -4.27 -5.09 1.84
N THR A 21 -3.70 -5.66 2.89
CA THR A 21 -3.82 -5.18 4.27
C THR A 21 -2.72 -4.15 4.54
N ILE A 22 -3.12 -3.03 5.14
CA ILE A 22 -2.20 -2.00 5.63
C ILE A 22 -2.01 -2.21 7.13
N GLN A 23 -0.76 -2.37 7.57
CA GLN A 23 -0.42 -2.45 8.99
C GLN A 23 0.52 -1.31 9.40
N PRO A 24 0.30 -0.68 10.56
CA PRO A 24 1.25 0.28 11.10
C PRO A 24 2.55 -0.42 11.48
N TYR A 25 3.68 0.10 11.00
CA TYR A 25 5.02 -0.46 11.26
C TYR A 25 5.93 0.68 11.74
N GLY A 26 5.75 1.10 12.99
CA GLY A 26 6.47 2.24 13.56
C GLY A 26 6.04 3.56 12.91
N LYS A 27 6.98 4.24 12.24
CA LYS A 27 6.73 5.50 11.51
C LYS A 27 6.38 5.30 10.04
N VAL A 28 6.22 4.05 9.62
CA VAL A 28 5.97 3.65 8.24
C VAL A 28 4.80 2.65 8.21
N TRP A 29 4.41 2.22 7.02
CA TRP A 29 3.29 1.34 6.78
C TRP A 29 3.75 0.08 6.07
N TRP A 30 3.24 -1.06 6.50
CA TRP A 30 3.51 -2.35 5.88
C TRP A 30 2.29 -2.80 5.08
N LEU A 31 2.50 -3.05 3.79
CA LEU A 31 1.50 -3.52 2.85
C LEU A 31 1.70 -5.03 2.64
N ILE A 32 0.67 -5.82 2.97
CA ILE A 32 0.72 -7.28 2.91
C ILE A 32 -0.56 -7.84 2.30
N GLY A 33 -0.44 -8.72 1.32
CA GLY A 33 -1.58 -9.42 0.72
C GLY A 33 -1.49 -9.46 -0.80
N ASN A 34 -2.19 -10.41 -1.42
CA ASN A 34 -2.25 -10.56 -2.88
C ASN A 34 -0.88 -10.54 -3.60
N GLY A 35 0.12 -11.24 -3.06
CA GLY A 35 1.48 -11.27 -3.62
C GLY A 35 2.32 -10.02 -3.33
N ILE A 36 1.85 -9.15 -2.44
CA ILE A 36 2.58 -7.97 -1.97
C ILE A 36 3.10 -8.21 -0.56
N ASN A 37 4.36 -7.81 -0.35
CA ASN A 37 4.99 -7.69 0.95
C ASN A 37 6.02 -6.54 0.89
N ARG A 38 5.59 -5.31 1.21
CA ARG A 38 6.47 -4.13 1.10
C ARG A 38 6.17 -3.09 2.17
N VAL A 39 7.21 -2.39 2.61
CA VAL A 39 7.12 -1.28 3.56
C VAL A 39 7.18 0.04 2.81
N VAL A 40 6.29 0.98 3.13
CA VAL A 40 6.21 2.31 2.53
C VAL A 40 6.18 3.38 3.61
N ALA A 41 6.88 4.49 3.40
CA ALA A 41 6.94 5.57 4.40
C ALA A 41 5.61 6.31 4.55
N GLU A 42 4.83 6.39 3.48
CA GLU A 42 3.58 7.14 3.42
C GLU A 42 2.60 6.46 2.45
N LEU A 43 1.30 6.53 2.77
CA LEU A 43 0.23 5.98 1.92
C LEU A 43 -0.22 7.00 0.88
N ALA A 44 -0.16 8.30 1.21
CA ALA A 44 -0.45 9.37 0.26
C ALA A 44 0.55 9.34 -0.91
N GLY A 45 0.07 8.90 -2.08
CA GLY A 45 0.88 8.71 -3.28
C GLY A 45 0.85 7.29 -3.82
N LEU A 46 0.32 6.32 -3.06
CA LEU A 46 0.10 4.96 -3.57
C LEU A 46 -0.84 4.97 -4.76
N CYS A 47 -0.40 4.34 -5.84
CA CYS A 47 -1.17 4.14 -7.05
C CYS A 47 -1.35 2.63 -7.34
N ARG A 48 -2.21 2.28 -8.31
CA ARG A 48 -2.44 0.86 -8.69
C ARG A 48 -1.15 0.12 -9.03
N SER A 49 -0.21 0.80 -9.69
CA SER A 49 1.09 0.22 -10.06
C SER A 49 1.95 -0.16 -8.86
N ASP A 50 1.78 0.53 -7.72
CA ASP A 50 2.48 0.18 -6.47
C ASP A 50 1.95 -1.09 -5.81
N LEU A 51 0.74 -1.50 -6.20
CA LEU A 51 0.05 -2.68 -5.70
C LEU A 51 0.17 -3.89 -6.65
N GLN A 52 1.15 -3.88 -7.55
CA GLN A 52 1.41 -5.06 -8.37
C GLN A 52 2.16 -6.13 -7.56
N PRO A 53 1.84 -7.42 -7.74
CA PRO A 53 2.57 -8.50 -7.12
C PRO A 53 4.06 -8.41 -7.47
N LEU A 54 4.92 -8.72 -6.51
CA LEU A 54 6.34 -8.84 -6.80
C LEU A 54 6.54 -10.06 -7.70
N VAL A 55 6.95 -9.83 -8.95
CA VAL A 55 7.39 -10.90 -9.85
C VAL A 55 8.73 -11.40 -9.32
N VAL A 56 8.72 -12.48 -8.55
CA VAL A 56 9.94 -13.24 -8.25
C VAL A 56 10.38 -13.89 -9.54
N ALA A 57 11.42 -13.34 -10.17
CA ALA A 57 12.17 -14.08 -11.17
C ALA A 57 12.96 -15.17 -10.45
N GLU A 58 12.60 -16.44 -10.68
CA GLU A 58 13.44 -17.57 -10.29
C GLU A 58 14.81 -17.41 -10.96
N ARG A 59 15.86 -17.42 -10.15
CA ARG A 59 17.25 -17.25 -10.60
C ARG A 59 17.96 -18.59 -10.67
#